data_AF-A0A938BTH2-F1
#
_entry.id   AF-A0A938BTH2-F1
#
_cell.length_a   1.000
_cell.length_b   1.000
_cell.length_c   1.000
_cell.angle_alpha   90.00
_cell.angle_beta   90.00
_cell.angle_gamma   90.00
#
_symmetry.space_group_name_H-M   'P 1'
#
loop_
_entity.id
_entity.type
_entity.pdbx_description
1 polymer ?
#
loop_
_entity_poly.entity_id
_entity_poly.type
_entity_poly.pdbx_seq_one_letter_code
_entity_poly.pdbx_strand_id
1 'polypeptide(L)'
;MTEAPLEEHLRPLAHLVGRTFRGTLSEPGAPKPLVDVSRWERALNGMAVRNLHSVNDGEYGGETTIFWNRELQTLEFFYFTTAGFFTRGTMTVENGVISTREQVTGNENGITEVAAQSELLADGRLRTGSQYLQNGKWVEGHSGIYVPDGSAEVRFR
;
A
#
# COMPACT_ATOMS: atom_id res chain seq x y z
N MET A 1 -9.47 21.62 18.37
CA MET A 1 -8.60 20.59 19.00
C MET A 1 -7.54 20.23 17.98
N THR A 2 -6.26 20.42 18.29
CA THR A 2 -5.16 19.98 17.43
C THR A 2 -5.18 18.46 17.33
N GLU A 3 -5.04 17.94 16.12
CA GLU A 3 -5.01 16.51 15.87
C GLU A 3 -3.82 15.87 16.60
N ALA A 4 -4.02 14.73 17.27
CA ALA A 4 -2.94 14.10 18.03
C ALA A 4 -1.83 13.63 17.07
N PRO A 5 -0.55 13.76 17.44
CA PRO A 5 0.55 13.33 16.56
C PRO A 5 0.49 11.82 16.28
N LEU A 6 1.12 11.39 15.19
CA LEU A 6 1.37 9.95 14.96
C LEU A 6 2.25 9.40 16.09
N GLU A 7 1.99 8.14 16.46
CA GLU A 7 2.86 7.34 17.30
C GLU A 7 4.29 7.34 16.71
N GLU A 8 5.30 7.27 17.57
CA GLU A 8 6.70 7.49 17.21
C GLU A 8 7.19 6.61 16.06
N HIS A 9 6.85 5.32 16.08
CA HIS A 9 7.29 4.34 15.09
C HIS A 9 6.56 4.49 13.75
N LEU A 10 5.43 5.21 13.71
CA LEU A 10 4.70 5.55 12.48
C LEU A 10 5.20 6.84 11.83
N ARG A 11 6.04 7.64 12.51
CA ARG A 11 6.60 8.88 11.96
C ARG A 11 7.30 8.74 10.61
N PRO A 12 7.98 7.62 10.27
CA PRO A 12 8.55 7.44 8.95
C PRO A 12 7.50 7.55 7.82
N LEU A 13 6.22 7.24 8.09
CA LEU A 13 5.12 7.35 7.13
C LEU A 13 4.45 8.73 7.11
N ALA A 14 4.85 9.66 7.98
CA ALA A 14 4.19 10.96 8.12
C ALA A 14 4.15 11.78 6.81
N HIS A 15 5.10 11.55 5.91
CA HIS A 15 5.15 12.22 4.61
C HIS A 15 4.03 11.79 3.66
N LEU A 16 3.41 10.62 3.88
CA LEU A 16 2.28 10.11 3.10
C LEU A 16 0.94 10.59 3.65
N VAL A 17 0.83 10.66 4.98
CA VAL A 17 -0.43 10.91 5.68
C VAL A 17 -1.07 12.24 5.27
N GLY A 18 -2.37 12.20 4.99
CA GLY A 18 -3.16 13.35 4.54
C GLY A 18 -3.09 13.60 3.03
N ARG A 19 -2.32 12.80 2.27
CA ARG A 19 -2.18 12.93 0.82
C ARG A 19 -3.02 11.91 0.08
N THR A 20 -3.40 12.31 -1.13
CA THR A 20 -3.97 11.42 -2.14
C THR A 20 -2.99 11.36 -3.30
N PHE A 21 -2.81 10.16 -3.84
CA PHE A 21 -1.97 9.89 -4.98
C PHE A 21 -2.78 9.19 -6.07
N ARG A 22 -2.46 9.50 -7.33
CA ARG A 22 -2.96 8.79 -8.50
C ARG A 22 -1.80 8.09 -9.18
N GLY A 23 -1.91 6.78 -9.33
CA GLY A 23 -0.91 5.90 -9.91
C GLY A 23 -1.31 5.39 -11.28
N THR A 24 -0.31 5.22 -12.13
CA THR A 24 -0.39 4.40 -13.35
C THR A 24 0.43 3.14 -13.11
N LEU A 25 -0.24 1.99 -13.03
CA LEU A 25 0.37 0.70 -12.72
C LEU A 25 0.48 -0.14 -13.99
N SER A 26 1.66 -0.70 -14.22
CA SER A 26 1.92 -1.68 -15.26
C SER A 26 1.98 -3.07 -14.64
N GLU A 27 1.45 -4.05 -15.37
CA GLU A 27 1.56 -5.47 -15.05
C GLU A 27 2.23 -6.20 -16.22
N PRO A 28 3.15 -7.15 -15.96
CA PRO A 28 3.74 -7.97 -17.02
C PRO A 28 2.65 -8.66 -17.86
N GLY A 29 2.65 -8.39 -19.17
CA GLY A 29 1.69 -8.99 -20.11
C GLY A 29 0.31 -8.33 -20.18
N ALA A 30 0.03 -7.30 -19.37
CA ALA A 30 -1.23 -6.57 -19.47
C ALA A 30 -1.27 -5.66 -20.72
N PRO A 31 -2.41 -5.59 -21.43
CA PRO A 31 -2.52 -4.81 -22.66
C PRO A 31 -2.54 -3.30 -22.43
N LYS A 32 -2.91 -2.86 -21.22
CA LYS A 32 -3.02 -1.45 -20.82
C LYS A 32 -2.67 -1.32 -19.34
N PRO A 33 -2.11 -0.17 -18.92
CA PRO A 33 -1.88 0.09 -17.51
C PRO A 33 -3.21 0.29 -16.77
N LEU A 34 -3.18 -0.03 -15.47
CA LEU A 34 -4.26 0.21 -14.53
C LEU A 34 -4.09 1.62 -13.94
N VAL A 35 -5.21 2.24 -13.56
CA VAL A 35 -5.19 3.52 -12.83
C VAL A 35 -5.58 3.22 -11.39
N ASP A 36 -4.73 3.58 -10.44
CA ASP A 36 -5.01 3.43 -9.01
C ASP A 36 -5.11 4.81 -8.34
N VAL A 37 -6.00 4.95 -7.37
CA VAL A 37 -6.08 6.13 -6.50
C VAL A 37 -5.86 5.66 -5.08
N SER A 38 -4.91 6.27 -4.38
CA SER A 38 -4.47 5.86 -3.04
C SER A 38 -4.53 7.04 -2.07
N ARG A 39 -5.32 6.91 -1.00
CA ARG A 39 -5.52 7.92 0.05
C ARG A 39 -4.91 7.45 1.36
N TRP A 40 -3.97 8.23 1.88
CA TRP A 40 -3.29 7.97 3.14
C TRP A 40 -3.85 8.82 4.26
N GLU A 41 -4.19 8.20 5.37
CA GLU A 41 -4.90 8.84 6.47
C GLU A 41 -4.35 8.43 7.81
N ARG A 42 -4.47 9.33 8.77
CA ARG A 42 -4.29 9.00 10.17
C ARG A 42 -5.50 8.21 10.64
N ALA A 43 -5.26 7.14 11.40
CA ALA A 43 -6.31 6.31 11.98
C ALA A 43 -6.07 6.10 13.48
N LEU A 44 -7.12 5.71 14.20
CA LEU A 44 -7.08 5.31 15.62
C LEU A 44 -6.32 6.29 16.51
N ASN A 45 -6.63 7.59 16.39
CA ASN A 45 -5.97 8.65 17.13
C ASN A 45 -4.43 8.71 16.97
N GLY A 46 -3.90 8.30 15.81
CA GLY A 46 -2.47 8.35 15.51
C GLY A 46 -1.74 7.06 15.87
N MET A 47 -2.45 6.05 16.36
CA MET A 47 -1.91 4.72 16.64
C MET A 47 -1.86 3.83 15.39
N ALA A 48 -2.44 4.28 14.28
CA ALA A 48 -2.36 3.61 12.99
C ALA A 48 -2.33 4.61 11.83
N VAL A 49 -1.83 4.14 10.70
CA VAL A 49 -1.96 4.77 9.39
C VAL A 49 -2.86 3.90 8.54
N ARG A 50 -3.87 4.50 7.91
CA ARG A 50 -4.75 3.83 6.96
C ARG A 50 -4.37 4.22 5.53
N ASN A 51 -4.32 3.25 4.64
CA ASN A 51 -4.32 3.48 3.20
C ASN A 51 -5.58 2.90 2.58
N LEU A 52 -6.37 3.72 1.92
CA LEU A 52 -7.47 3.28 1.07
C LEU A 52 -7.02 3.38 -0.37
N HIS A 53 -7.30 2.37 -1.19
CA HIS A 53 -7.04 2.50 -2.62
C HIS A 53 -8.11 1.85 -3.49
N SER A 54 -8.23 2.36 -4.71
CA SER A 54 -9.19 1.90 -5.71
C SER A 54 -8.59 1.94 -7.10
N VAL A 55 -8.59 0.79 -7.75
CA VAL A 55 -8.14 0.58 -9.11
C VAL A 55 -9.33 0.72 -10.07
N ASN A 56 -9.06 1.38 -11.20
CA ASN A 56 -9.99 1.63 -12.31
C ASN A 56 -11.37 2.09 -11.84
N ASP A 57 -11.40 3.13 -11.00
CA ASP A 57 -12.66 3.74 -10.54
C ASP A 57 -13.55 2.75 -9.75
N GLY A 58 -12.91 1.86 -8.99
CA GLY A 58 -13.57 0.94 -8.06
C GLY A 58 -13.85 -0.46 -8.60
N GLU A 59 -13.28 -0.84 -9.74
CA GLU A 59 -13.30 -2.24 -10.22
C GLU A 59 -12.63 -3.19 -9.22
N TYR A 60 -11.58 -2.70 -8.58
CA TYR A 60 -10.88 -3.38 -7.48
C TYR A 60 -10.49 -2.32 -6.45
N GLY A 61 -10.39 -2.70 -5.18
CA GLY A 61 -9.86 -1.83 -4.16
C GLY A 61 -9.51 -2.57 -2.90
N GLY A 62 -9.02 -1.81 -1.94
CA GLY A 62 -8.81 -2.33 -0.61
C GLY A 62 -8.42 -1.29 0.41
N GLU A 63 -8.31 -1.76 1.64
CA GLU A 63 -7.97 -0.97 2.81
C GLU A 63 -6.82 -1.63 3.56
N THR A 64 -5.74 -0.88 3.73
CA THR A 64 -4.59 -1.27 4.55
C THR A 64 -4.61 -0.50 5.86
N THR A 65 -4.47 -1.20 6.98
CA THR A 65 -4.23 -0.59 8.30
C THR A 65 -2.85 -0.97 8.79
N ILE A 66 -1.99 0.02 9.01
CA ILE A 66 -0.59 -0.12 9.42
C ILE A 66 -0.45 0.37 10.86
N PHE A 67 0.20 -0.41 11.72
CA PHE A 67 0.40 -0.09 13.13
C PHE A 67 1.75 -0.62 13.63
N TRP A 68 2.23 -0.08 14.75
CA TRP A 68 3.43 -0.61 15.40
C TRP A 68 3.10 -1.88 16.18
N ASN A 69 3.67 -3.02 15.78
CA ASN A 69 3.61 -4.24 16.55
C ASN A 69 4.76 -4.26 17.57
N ARG A 70 4.40 -4.12 18.86
CA ARG A 70 5.36 -4.08 19.97
C ARG A 70 6.07 -5.41 20.24
N GLU A 71 5.42 -6.54 19.93
CA GLU A 71 5.98 -7.87 20.12
C GLU A 71 7.03 -8.18 19.04
N LEU A 72 6.72 -7.85 17.78
CA LEU A 72 7.61 -8.05 16.65
C LEU A 72 8.64 -6.92 16.47
N GLN A 73 8.48 -5.81 17.19
CA GLN A 73 9.27 -4.58 17.04
C GLN A 73 9.37 -4.12 15.58
N THR A 74 8.25 -4.11 14.87
CA THR A 74 8.17 -3.68 13.47
C THR A 74 6.81 -3.08 13.16
N LEU A 75 6.70 -2.38 12.03
CA LEU A 75 5.41 -2.02 11.49
C LEU A 75 4.75 -3.28 10.93
N GLU A 76 3.53 -3.54 11.35
CA GLU A 76 2.68 -4.60 10.85
C GLU A 76 1.46 -4.00 10.18
N PHE A 77 0.93 -4.69 9.18
CA PHE A 77 -0.30 -4.28 8.54
C PHE A 77 -1.19 -5.46 8.16
N PHE A 78 -2.48 -5.14 8.07
CA PHE A 78 -3.46 -5.96 7.36
C PHE A 78 -3.95 -5.19 6.15
N TYR A 79 -4.13 -5.88 5.04
CA TYR A 79 -4.75 -5.35 3.84
C TYR A 79 -5.94 -6.22 3.44
N PHE A 80 -7.11 -5.60 3.33
CA PHE A 80 -8.36 -6.25 2.98
C PHE A 80 -8.81 -5.79 1.60
N THR A 81 -9.28 -6.73 0.77
CA THR A 81 -9.61 -6.45 -0.63
C THR A 81 -11.10 -6.57 -0.90
N THR A 82 -11.57 -5.86 -1.92
CA THR A 82 -12.94 -6.07 -2.45
C THR A 82 -13.09 -7.41 -3.16
N ALA A 83 -11.99 -8.09 -3.48
CA ALA A 83 -11.97 -9.43 -4.08
C ALA A 83 -12.12 -10.57 -3.06
N GLY A 84 -12.31 -10.28 -1.77
CA GLY A 84 -12.60 -11.28 -0.74
C GLY A 84 -11.38 -12.00 -0.16
N PHE A 85 -10.16 -11.66 -0.59
CA PHE A 85 -8.92 -12.10 0.06
C PHE A 85 -8.33 -10.99 0.94
N PHE A 86 -7.39 -11.34 1.80
CA PHE A 86 -6.65 -10.38 2.61
C PHE A 86 -5.18 -10.79 2.72
N THR A 87 -4.36 -9.85 3.16
CA THR A 87 -2.97 -10.11 3.48
C THR A 87 -2.62 -9.63 4.89
N ARG A 88 -1.55 -10.19 5.43
CA ARG A 88 -0.90 -9.75 6.65
C ARG A 88 0.58 -9.65 6.38
N GLY A 89 1.18 -8.52 6.69
CA GLY A 89 2.57 -8.27 6.38
C GLY A 89 3.28 -7.37 7.36
N THR A 90 4.59 -7.29 7.19
CA THR A 90 5.45 -6.34 7.90
C THR A 90 6.00 -5.31 6.94
N MET A 91 6.35 -4.16 7.50
CA MET A 91 6.85 -3.00 6.77
C MET A 91 8.09 -2.45 7.46
N THR A 92 9.11 -2.11 6.67
CA THR A 92 10.27 -1.35 7.14
C THR A 92 10.41 -0.09 6.31
N VAL A 93 10.98 0.96 6.93
CA VAL A 93 11.26 2.22 6.24
C VAL A 93 12.72 2.57 6.48
N GLU A 94 13.53 2.50 5.43
CA GLU A 94 14.97 2.74 5.49
C GLU A 94 15.38 3.67 4.35
N ASN A 95 16.09 4.76 4.66
CA ASN A 95 16.57 5.72 3.66
C ASN A 95 15.48 6.25 2.71
N GLY A 96 14.25 6.40 3.18
CA GLY A 96 13.11 6.85 2.37
C GLY A 96 12.48 5.77 1.46
N VAL A 97 12.97 4.53 1.56
CA VAL A 97 12.41 3.36 0.89
C VAL A 97 11.57 2.58 1.88
N ILE A 98 10.31 2.35 1.53
CA ILE A 98 9.38 1.49 2.23
C ILE A 98 9.51 0.10 1.60
N SER A 99 9.80 -0.92 2.41
CA SER A 99 9.80 -2.31 1.97
C SER A 99 8.72 -3.08 2.73
N THR A 100 7.93 -3.88 2.02
CA THR A 100 6.90 -4.74 2.61
C THR A 100 7.09 -6.18 2.21
N ARG A 101 6.65 -7.08 3.11
CA ARG A 101 6.47 -8.49 2.82
C ARG A 101 5.22 -9.00 3.51
N GLU A 102 4.36 -9.65 2.76
CA GLU A 102 3.03 -10.06 3.23
C GLU A 102 2.65 -11.45 2.74
N GLN A 103 1.90 -12.16 3.58
CA GLN A 103 1.29 -13.44 3.25
C GLN A 103 -0.13 -13.21 2.77
N VAL A 104 -0.53 -13.91 1.71
CA VAL A 104 -1.86 -13.81 1.10
C VAL A 104 -2.73 -14.95 1.59
N THR A 105 -3.97 -14.63 2.00
CA THR A 105 -4.97 -15.61 2.45
C THR A 105 -6.26 -15.46 1.66
N GLY A 106 -6.76 -16.57 1.12
CA GLY A 106 -8.09 -16.63 0.50
C GLY A 106 -8.17 -16.15 -0.95
N ASN A 107 -7.06 -16.13 -1.69
CA ASN A 107 -7.09 -15.82 -3.13
C ASN A 107 -7.26 -17.09 -3.98
N GLU A 108 -7.61 -16.89 -5.26
CA GLU A 108 -7.80 -17.98 -6.23
C GLU A 108 -6.62 -18.12 -7.22
N ASN A 109 -5.66 -17.20 -7.17
CA ASN A 109 -4.66 -17.01 -8.24
C ASN A 109 -3.30 -17.68 -7.92
N GLY A 110 -3.23 -18.44 -6.82
CA GLY A 110 -2.02 -19.16 -6.39
C GLY A 110 -0.89 -18.27 -5.86
N ILE A 111 -1.15 -16.98 -5.61
CA ILE A 111 -0.20 -16.06 -4.97
C ILE A 111 -0.24 -16.29 -3.46
N THR A 112 0.89 -16.65 -2.85
CA THR A 112 0.97 -16.93 -1.40
C THR A 112 1.71 -15.85 -0.63
N GLU A 113 2.61 -15.11 -1.29
CA GLU A 113 3.31 -13.97 -0.71
C GLU A 113 3.45 -12.85 -1.72
N VAL A 114 3.50 -11.62 -1.21
CA VAL A 114 3.87 -10.42 -1.99
C VAL A 114 5.04 -9.74 -1.28
N ALA A 115 6.01 -9.27 -2.06
CA ALA A 115 7.05 -8.37 -1.61
C ALA A 115 6.98 -7.09 -2.45
N ALA A 116 7.06 -5.93 -1.82
CA ALA A 116 7.02 -4.66 -2.54
C ALA A 116 8.02 -3.65 -1.99
N GLN A 117 8.42 -2.72 -2.85
CA GLN A 117 9.21 -1.55 -2.50
C GLN A 117 8.53 -0.29 -3.00
N SER A 118 8.58 0.76 -2.21
CA SER A 118 8.10 2.09 -2.58
C SER A 118 9.09 3.17 -2.15
N GLU A 119 9.41 4.09 -3.04
CA GLU A 119 10.36 5.18 -2.80
C GLU A 119 9.69 6.53 -3.06
N LEU A 120 9.74 7.44 -2.09
CA LEU A 120 9.38 8.84 -2.30
C LEU A 120 10.53 9.55 -3.01
N LEU A 121 10.28 9.98 -4.24
CA LEU A 121 11.22 10.74 -5.05
C LEU A 121 11.29 12.19 -4.58
N ALA A 122 12.39 12.86 -4.91
CA ALA A 122 12.61 14.26 -4.55
C ALA A 122 11.53 15.23 -5.08
N ASP A 123 10.83 14.86 -6.16
CA ASP A 123 9.73 15.64 -6.74
C ASP A 123 8.36 15.30 -6.13
N GLY A 124 8.31 14.46 -5.09
CA GLY A 124 7.09 14.08 -4.38
C GLY A 124 6.31 12.95 -5.04
N ARG A 125 6.78 12.38 -6.16
CA ARG A 125 6.20 11.16 -6.73
C ARG A 125 6.61 9.94 -5.92
N LEU A 126 5.75 8.91 -5.92
CA LEU A 126 6.05 7.61 -5.33
C LEU A 126 6.31 6.61 -6.45
N ARG A 127 7.48 5.98 -6.43
CA ARG A 127 7.80 4.87 -7.34
C ARG A 127 7.61 3.56 -6.62
N THR A 128 6.87 2.64 -7.20
CA THR A 128 6.59 1.32 -6.60
C THR A 128 6.92 0.17 -7.54
N GLY A 129 7.21 -0.98 -6.96
CA GLY A 129 7.33 -2.26 -7.65
C GLY A 129 7.11 -3.41 -6.68
N SER A 130 6.47 -4.48 -7.17
CA SER A 130 6.22 -5.69 -6.39
C SER A 130 6.65 -6.97 -7.09
N GLN A 131 6.79 -8.02 -6.32
CA GLN A 131 6.98 -9.40 -6.76
C GLN A 131 5.97 -10.29 -6.04
N TYR A 132 5.52 -11.34 -6.72
CA TYR A 132 4.54 -12.29 -6.21
C TYR A 132 5.17 -13.67 -6.12
N LEU A 133 5.04 -14.33 -4.97
CA LEU A 133 5.31 -15.75 -4.87
C LEU A 133 4.07 -16.49 -5.38
N GLN A 134 4.07 -16.85 -6.65
CA GLN A 134 2.96 -17.51 -7.32
C GLN A 134 3.33 -18.96 -7.63
N ASN A 135 2.53 -19.92 -7.15
CA ASN A 135 2.75 -21.35 -7.37
C ASN A 135 4.18 -21.80 -7.01
N GLY A 136 4.73 -21.26 -5.92
CA GLY A 136 6.08 -21.57 -5.43
C GLY A 136 7.24 -20.90 -6.19
N LYS A 137 6.95 -19.97 -7.12
CA LYS A 137 7.97 -19.22 -7.86
C LYS A 137 7.74 -17.71 -7.73
N TRP A 138 8.82 -16.97 -7.53
CA TRP A 138 8.77 -15.51 -7.58
C TRP A 138 8.62 -15.06 -9.03
N VAL A 139 7.58 -14.25 -9.28
CA VAL A 139 7.31 -13.60 -10.55
C VAL A 139 7.21 -12.10 -10.34
N GLU A 140 7.44 -11.32 -11.41
CA GLU A 140 7.26 -9.87 -11.38
C GLU A 140 5.77 -9.52 -11.21
N GLY A 141 5.50 -8.55 -10.34
CA GLY A 141 4.15 -8.05 -10.09
C GLY A 141 3.95 -6.65 -10.67
N HIS A 142 3.03 -5.89 -10.07
CA HIS A 142 2.78 -4.51 -10.48
C HIS A 142 3.95 -3.58 -10.19
N SER A 143 4.16 -2.61 -11.08
CA SER A 143 5.08 -1.50 -10.86
C SER A 143 4.49 -0.22 -11.44
N GLY A 144 4.90 0.94 -10.92
CA GLY A 144 4.33 2.19 -11.38
C GLY A 144 4.85 3.43 -10.69
N ILE A 145 4.30 4.56 -11.13
CA ILE A 145 4.55 5.87 -10.55
C ILE A 145 3.21 6.47 -10.10
N TYR A 146 3.18 6.90 -8.86
CA TYR A 146 2.11 7.64 -8.23
C TYR A 146 2.49 9.12 -8.15
N VAL A 147 1.57 9.97 -8.57
CA VAL A 147 1.71 11.43 -8.51
C VAL A 147 0.72 11.98 -7.48
N PRO A 148 1.10 12.96 -6.64
CA PRO A 148 0.14 13.63 -5.76
C PRO A 148 -1.02 14.22 -6.56
N ASP A 149 -2.26 13.89 -6.17
CA ASP A 149 -3.48 14.40 -6.79
C ASP A 149 -4.55 14.56 -5.72
N GLY A 150 -4.66 15.77 -5.17
CA GLY A 150 -5.65 16.09 -4.13
C GLY A 150 -7.11 16.15 -4.62
N SER A 151 -7.33 16.06 -5.94
CA SER A 151 -8.67 16.03 -6.52
C SER A 151 -9.18 14.61 -6.81
N ALA A 152 -8.29 13.62 -6.79
CA ALA A 152 -8.66 12.22 -6.95
C ALA A 152 -9.40 11.69 -5.71
N GLU A 153 -10.30 10.75 -5.93
CA GLU A 153 -11.14 10.15 -4.88
C GLU A 153 -11.05 8.62 -4.95
N VAL A 154 -10.95 7.99 -3.79
CA VAL A 154 -11.05 6.52 -3.68
C VAL A 154 -12.52 6.13 -3.76
N ARG A 155 -12.84 5.15 -4.62
CA ARG A 155 -14.21 4.69 -4.87
C ARG A 155 -14.29 3.16 -4.74
N PHE A 156 -15.31 2.69 -4.04
CA PHE A 156 -15.67 1.27 -3.96
C PHE A 156 -17.03 1.07 -4.64
N ARG A 157 -17.18 0.00 -5.42
CA ARG A 157 -18.39 -0.33 -6.17
C ARG A 157 -18.97 -1.67 -5.72
#